data_AF-A0A936TZ92-F1
#
_entry.id   AF-A0A936TZ92-F1
#
_cell.length_a   1.000
_cell.length_b   1.000
_cell.length_c   1.000
_cell.angle_alpha   90.00
_cell.angle_beta   90.00
_cell.angle_gamma   90.00
#
_symmetry.space_group_name_H-M   'P 1'
#
loop_
_entity.id
_entity.type
_entity.pdbx_description
1 polymer ?
#
loop_
_entity_poly.entity_id
_entity_poly.type
_entity_poly.pdbx_seq_one_letter_code
_entity_poly.pdbx_strand_id
1 'polypeptide(L)'
;MRESNALKIVMLIALRVGIISFLFAFFYEMIGESDSMTPFWEDIANVGTLVAVAAASIILLVLDKRKFEVFGFFLVFVISLYRLFLILFIHGFRFEIATHFLLIILSLYLLTKPFRKKQRSGVGFLE
;
A
#
# COMPACT_ATOMS: atom_id res chain seq x y z
N MET A 1 14.66 -23.32 -18.35
CA MET A 1 14.66 -22.83 -16.94
C MET A 1 14.91 -21.31 -16.76
N ARG A 2 15.10 -20.49 -17.81
CA ARG A 2 15.34 -19.02 -17.68
C ARG A 2 14.08 -18.16 -17.51
N GLU A 3 12.92 -18.62 -17.99
CA GLU A 3 11.67 -17.83 -17.98
C GLU A 3 11.14 -17.52 -16.56
N SER A 4 11.44 -18.36 -15.57
CA SER A 4 10.98 -18.16 -14.18
C SER A 4 11.54 -16.90 -13.51
N ASN A 5 12.75 -16.45 -13.89
CA ASN A 5 13.39 -15.32 -13.22
C ASN A 5 12.93 -13.97 -13.80
N ALA A 6 12.75 -13.89 -15.12
CA ALA A 6 12.21 -12.68 -15.76
C ALA A 6 10.81 -12.36 -15.22
N LEU A 7 9.93 -13.36 -15.13
CA LEU A 7 8.55 -13.17 -14.65
C LEU A 7 8.49 -12.69 -13.19
N LYS A 8 9.39 -13.18 -12.33
CA LYS A 8 9.49 -12.71 -10.93
C LYS A 8 9.94 -11.25 -10.83
N ILE A 9 10.84 -10.81 -11.70
CA ILE A 9 11.34 -9.43 -11.72
C ILE A 9 10.23 -8.50 -12.22
N VAL A 10 9.58 -8.84 -13.35
CA VAL A 10 8.46 -8.07 -13.91
C VAL A 10 7.34 -7.95 -12.89
N MET A 11 6.96 -9.05 -12.23
CA MET A 11 5.94 -9.05 -11.20
C MET A 11 6.31 -8.12 -10.03
N LEU A 12 7.57 -8.12 -9.59
CA LEU A 12 8.03 -7.26 -8.49
C LEU A 12 8.00 -5.77 -8.88
N ILE A 13 8.41 -5.44 -10.09
CA ILE A 13 8.34 -4.07 -10.62
C ILE A 13 6.88 -3.61 -10.72
N ALA A 14 6.01 -4.43 -11.32
CA ALA A 14 4.58 -4.13 -11.42
C ALA A 14 3.95 -3.88 -10.05
N LEU A 15 4.37 -4.64 -9.04
CA LEU A 15 3.86 -4.53 -7.67
C LEU A 15 4.37 -3.26 -6.97
N ARG A 16 5.62 -2.86 -7.19
CA ARG A 16 6.15 -1.55 -6.74
C ARG A 16 5.39 -0.39 -7.36
N VAL A 17 5.26 -0.40 -8.68
CA VAL A 17 4.52 0.64 -9.40
C VAL A 17 3.07 0.68 -8.92
N GLY A 18 2.42 -0.47 -8.75
CA GLY A 18 1.04 -0.53 -8.25
C GLY A 18 0.85 0.09 -6.87
N ILE A 19 1.75 -0.18 -5.91
CA ILE A 19 1.68 0.44 -4.57
C ILE A 19 1.94 1.94 -4.63
N ILE A 20 2.91 2.39 -5.43
CA ILE A 20 3.22 3.82 -5.61
C ILE A 20 2.05 4.55 -6.26
N SER A 21 1.46 3.99 -7.32
CA SER A 21 0.26 4.53 -7.97
C SER A 21 -0.93 4.60 -7.01
N PHE A 22 -1.13 3.57 -6.18
CA PHE A 22 -2.18 3.56 -5.16
C PHE A 22 -1.98 4.67 -4.12
N LEU A 23 -0.76 4.85 -3.62
CA LEU A 23 -0.42 5.95 -2.72
C LEU A 23 -0.70 7.29 -3.37
N PHE A 24 -0.23 7.49 -4.60
CA PHE A 24 -0.43 8.73 -5.33
C PHE A 24 -1.92 9.07 -5.49
N ALA A 25 -2.74 8.10 -5.90
CA ALA A 25 -4.19 8.28 -6.04
C ALA A 25 -4.85 8.64 -4.70
N PHE A 26 -4.50 7.94 -3.62
CA PHE A 26 -5.06 8.21 -2.29
C PHE A 26 -4.77 9.63 -1.82
N PHE A 27 -3.51 10.08 -1.95
CA PHE A 27 -3.10 11.40 -1.48
C PHE A 27 -3.54 12.52 -2.40
N TYR A 28 -3.64 12.28 -3.71
CA TYR A 28 -4.19 13.25 -4.65
C TYR A 28 -5.65 13.59 -4.30
N GLU A 29 -6.46 12.59 -3.96
CA GLU A 29 -7.83 12.83 -3.52
C GLU A 29 -7.90 13.57 -2.18
N MET A 30 -6.98 13.31 -1.23
CA MET A 30 -6.95 14.08 0.04
C MET A 30 -6.65 15.57 -0.16
N ILE A 31 -5.87 15.93 -1.19
CA ILE A 31 -5.56 17.34 -1.52
C ILE A 31 -6.80 18.09 -2.03
N GLY A 32 -7.77 17.38 -2.63
CA GLY A 32 -8.95 17.99 -3.25
C GLY A 32 -10.18 18.17 -2.35
N GLU A 33 -10.20 17.61 -1.14
CA GLU A 33 -11.39 17.56 -0.27
C GLU A 33 -11.37 18.56 0.91
N SER A 34 -10.41 19.50 0.95
CA SER A 34 -10.17 20.36 2.11
C SER A 34 -11.06 21.62 2.18
N ASP A 35 -12.39 21.47 2.15
CA ASP A 35 -13.33 22.61 2.24
C ASP A 35 -13.42 23.28 3.63
N SER A 36 -12.66 22.81 4.62
CA SER A 36 -12.84 23.18 6.05
C SER A 36 -11.71 24.01 6.66
N MET A 37 -10.65 24.33 5.91
CA MET A 37 -9.50 25.09 6.41
C MET A 37 -9.39 26.47 5.76
N THR A 38 -8.75 27.42 6.44
CA THR A 38 -8.36 28.67 5.78
C THR A 38 -7.30 28.39 4.70
N PRO A 39 -7.24 29.16 3.60
CA PRO A 39 -6.34 28.88 2.47
C PRO A 39 -4.87 28.63 2.85
N PHE A 40 -4.37 29.34 3.85
CA PHE A 40 -2.99 29.18 4.34
C PHE A 40 -2.71 27.78 4.94
N TRP A 41 -3.63 27.25 5.76
CA TRP A 41 -3.47 25.94 6.39
C TRP A 41 -3.65 24.81 5.38
N GLU A 42 -4.54 25.00 4.41
CA GLU A 42 -4.75 24.08 3.30
C GLU A 42 -3.49 23.96 2.42
N ASP A 43 -2.89 25.09 2.03
CA ASP A 43 -1.64 25.10 1.27
C ASP A 43 -0.51 24.36 2.00
N ILE A 44 -0.36 24.59 3.31
CA ILE A 44 0.63 23.90 4.14
C ILE A 44 0.36 22.39 4.20
N ALA A 45 -0.90 21.99 4.41
CA ALA A 45 -1.29 20.58 4.45
C ALA A 45 -1.03 19.89 3.11
N ASN A 46 -1.32 20.56 1.99
CA ASN A 46 -1.11 20.07 0.64
C ASN A 46 0.39 19.89 0.33
N VAL A 47 1.22 20.89 0.65
CA VAL A 47 2.68 20.79 0.49
C VAL A 47 3.25 19.67 1.38
N GLY A 48 2.83 19.61 2.65
CA GLY A 48 3.25 18.57 3.58
C GLY A 48 2.89 17.16 3.09
N THR A 49 1.69 17.02 2.53
CA THR A 49 1.21 15.77 1.94
C THR A 49 2.04 15.37 0.72
N LEU A 50 2.33 16.32 -0.18
CA LEU A 50 3.14 16.08 -1.37
C LEU A 50 4.57 15.64 -0.99
N VAL A 51 5.17 16.27 0.01
CA VAL A 51 6.47 15.88 0.56
C VAL A 51 6.41 14.48 1.18
N ALA A 52 5.37 14.15 1.93
CA ALA A 52 5.19 12.83 2.52
C ALA A 52 5.05 11.73 1.45
N VAL A 53 4.30 12.00 0.37
CA VAL A 53 4.15 11.09 -0.79
C VAL A 53 5.50 10.87 -1.48
N ALA A 54 6.23 11.94 -1.74
CA ALA A 54 7.54 11.86 -2.37
C ALA A 54 8.51 11.05 -1.51
N ALA A 55 8.57 11.31 -0.20
CA ALA A 55 9.40 10.58 0.74
C ALA A 55 9.00 9.08 0.80
N ALA A 56 7.71 8.77 0.94
CA ALA A 56 7.21 7.39 0.97
C ALA A 56 7.54 6.64 -0.32
N SER A 57 7.41 7.30 -1.48
CA SER A 57 7.72 6.72 -2.79
C SER A 57 9.22 6.40 -2.93
N ILE A 58 10.10 7.33 -2.52
CA ILE A 58 11.54 7.12 -2.51
C ILE A 58 11.91 5.95 -1.58
N ILE A 59 11.36 5.92 -0.37
CA ILE A 59 11.57 4.82 0.58
C ILE A 59 11.16 3.49 -0.06
N LEU A 60 9.98 3.39 -0.66
CA LEU A 60 9.49 2.17 -1.30
C LEU A 60 10.38 1.69 -2.47
N LEU A 61 11.01 2.61 -3.20
CA LEU A 61 11.94 2.27 -4.28
C LEU A 61 13.27 1.73 -3.74
N VAL A 62 13.78 2.31 -2.65
CA VAL A 62 15.09 1.96 -2.07
C VAL A 62 15.03 0.69 -1.22
N LEU A 63 13.87 0.34 -0.64
CA LEU A 63 13.75 -0.82 0.22
C LEU A 63 14.09 -2.15 -0.48
N ASP A 64 14.79 -3.03 0.25
CA ASP A 64 14.99 -4.42 -0.15
C ASP A 64 13.66 -5.14 -0.40
N LYS A 65 13.62 -6.10 -1.32
CA LYS A 65 12.42 -6.87 -1.69
C LYS A 65 11.55 -7.26 -0.48
N ARG A 66 12.14 -7.86 0.54
CA ARG A 66 11.40 -8.36 1.71
C ARG A 66 10.82 -7.22 2.56
N LYS A 67 11.57 -6.13 2.73
CA LYS A 67 11.11 -4.96 3.49
C LYS A 67 10.05 -4.20 2.70
N PHE A 68 10.22 -4.08 1.38
CA PHE A 68 9.24 -3.51 0.47
C PHE A 68 7.91 -4.26 0.53
N GLU A 69 7.93 -5.61 0.43
CA GLU A 69 6.70 -6.40 0.53
C GLU A 69 5.99 -6.11 1.87
N VAL A 70 6.69 -6.20 3.00
CA VAL A 70 6.05 -5.95 4.30
C VAL A 70 5.57 -4.51 4.44
N PHE A 71 6.43 -3.52 4.20
CA PHE A 71 6.11 -2.11 4.42
C PHE A 71 5.09 -1.58 3.41
N GLY A 72 5.24 -1.90 2.13
CA GLY A 72 4.34 -1.48 1.07
C GLY A 72 2.93 -2.05 1.27
N PHE A 73 2.80 -3.35 1.54
CA PHE A 73 1.47 -3.93 1.81
C PHE A 73 0.88 -3.47 3.13
N PHE A 74 1.71 -3.20 4.14
CA PHE A 74 1.25 -2.58 5.38
C PHE A 74 0.66 -1.18 5.13
N LEU A 75 1.30 -0.35 4.31
CA LEU A 75 0.75 0.95 3.92
C LEU A 75 -0.59 0.79 3.18
N VAL A 76 -0.66 -0.11 2.20
CA VAL A 76 -1.91 -0.40 1.47
C VAL A 76 -3.01 -0.84 2.43
N PHE A 77 -2.69 -1.69 3.41
CA PHE A 77 -3.63 -2.14 4.44
C PHE A 77 -4.16 -0.97 5.26
N VAL A 78 -3.28 -0.14 5.84
CA VAL A 78 -3.67 1.00 6.69
C VAL A 78 -4.53 1.99 5.91
N ILE A 79 -4.13 2.33 4.70
CA ILE A 79 -4.85 3.29 3.85
C ILE A 79 -6.21 2.73 3.41
N SER A 80 -6.27 1.47 2.99
CA SER A 80 -7.53 0.84 2.59
C SER A 80 -8.50 0.72 3.77
N LEU A 81 -7.98 0.46 4.97
CA LEU A 81 -8.78 0.42 6.20
C LEU A 81 -9.31 1.81 6.56
N TYR A 82 -8.47 2.84 6.48
CA TYR A 82 -8.90 4.23 6.68
C TYR A 82 -9.99 4.63 5.68
N ARG A 83 -9.81 4.35 4.39
CA ARG A 83 -10.80 4.60 3.33
C ARG A 83 -12.11 3.87 3.59
N LEU A 84 -12.05 2.60 3.99
CA LEU A 84 -13.23 1.81 4.32
C LEU A 84 -14.05 2.48 5.42
N PHE A 85 -13.40 2.94 6.50
CA PHE A 85 -14.07 3.66 7.57
C PHE A 85 -14.65 5.00 7.08
N LEU A 86 -13.88 5.78 6.32
CA LEU A 86 -14.34 7.06 5.77
C LEU A 86 -15.61 6.88 4.92
N ILE A 87 -15.63 5.87 4.05
CA ILE A 87 -16.80 5.57 3.21
C ILE A 87 -17.98 5.12 4.08
N LEU A 88 -17.76 4.19 5.02
CA LEU A 88 -18.82 3.68 5.90
C LEU A 88 -19.46 4.78 6.76
N PHE A 89 -18.66 5.71 7.31
CA PHE A 89 -19.14 6.73 8.23
C PHE A 89 -19.65 8.00 7.55
N ILE A 90 -19.04 8.42 6.43
CA ILE A 90 -19.38 9.69 5.77
C ILE A 90 -20.34 9.48 4.60
N HIS A 91 -20.10 8.45 3.78
CA HIS A 91 -20.77 8.31 2.48
C HIS A 91 -21.77 7.14 2.41
N GLY A 92 -21.85 6.30 3.45
CA GLY A 92 -22.74 5.15 3.52
C GLY A 92 -22.31 3.96 2.63
N PHE A 93 -23.24 3.06 2.33
CA PHE A 93 -22.95 1.86 1.53
C PHE A 93 -22.74 2.18 0.05
N ARG A 94 -21.47 2.21 -0.39
CA ARG A 94 -21.06 2.37 -1.79
C ARG A 94 -20.30 1.16 -2.30
N PHE A 95 -20.28 0.98 -3.63
CA PHE A 95 -19.54 -0.11 -4.29
C PHE A 95 -18.03 -0.11 -3.97
N GLU A 96 -17.47 1.07 -3.67
CA GLU A 96 -16.08 1.27 -3.26
C GLU A 96 -15.67 0.45 -2.01
N ILE A 97 -16.64 0.12 -1.14
CA ILE A 97 -16.45 -0.73 0.05
C ILE A 97 -15.88 -2.09 -0.36
N ALA A 98 -16.43 -2.72 -1.41
CA ALA A 98 -15.99 -4.04 -1.85
C ALA A 98 -14.53 -4.01 -2.34
N THR A 99 -14.15 -2.95 -3.06
CA THR A 99 -12.78 -2.75 -3.54
C THR A 99 -11.79 -2.60 -2.39
N HIS A 100 -12.08 -1.75 -1.40
CA HIS A 100 -11.18 -1.55 -0.27
C HIS A 100 -11.12 -2.78 0.64
N PHE A 101 -12.24 -3.49 0.81
CA PHE A 101 -12.25 -4.75 1.55
C PHE A 101 -11.39 -5.82 0.86
N LEU A 102 -11.45 -5.92 -0.46
CA LEU A 102 -10.58 -6.81 -1.23
C LEU A 102 -9.10 -6.44 -1.07
N LEU A 103 -8.75 -5.15 -1.11
CA LEU A 103 -7.38 -4.67 -0.88
C LEU A 103 -6.87 -5.00 0.52
N ILE A 104 -7.73 -4.94 1.54
CA ILE A 104 -7.40 -5.35 2.91
C ILE A 104 -7.07 -6.85 2.95
N ILE A 105 -7.90 -7.70 2.35
CA ILE A 105 -7.65 -9.15 2.33
C ILE A 105 -6.35 -9.46 1.57
N LEU A 106 -6.15 -8.83 0.41
CA LEU A 106 -4.98 -9.05 -0.43
C LEU A 106 -3.69 -8.61 0.25
N SER A 107 -3.69 -7.44 0.90
CA SER A 107 -2.54 -6.94 1.65
C SER A 107 -2.18 -7.84 2.83
N LEU A 108 -3.16 -8.30 3.62
CA LEU A 108 -2.94 -9.28 4.70
C LEU A 108 -2.40 -10.62 4.20
N TYR A 109 -2.94 -11.12 3.08
CA TYR A 109 -2.45 -12.36 2.47
C TYR A 109 -0.97 -12.23 2.05
N LEU A 110 -0.60 -11.10 1.45
CA LEU A 110 0.76 -10.88 0.98
C LEU A 110 1.74 -10.59 2.13
N LEU A 111 1.29 -9.93 3.19
CA LEU A 111 2.03 -9.75 4.45
C LEU A 111 2.37 -11.07 5.14
N THR A 112 1.45 -12.05 5.14
CA THR A 112 1.63 -13.34 5.81
C THR A 112 2.45 -14.35 5.00
N LYS A 113 2.49 -14.21 3.68
CA LYS A 113 3.26 -15.08 2.76
C LYS A 113 4.74 -15.28 3.12
N PRO A 114 5.55 -14.24 3.44
CA PRO A 114 6.97 -14.42 3.80
C PRO A 114 7.17 -15.22 5.09
N PHE A 115 6.24 -15.15 6.05
CA PHE A 115 6.31 -15.92 7.30
C PHE A 115 6.08 -17.40 7.07
N ARG A 116 5.11 -17.75 6.21
CA ARG A 116 4.78 -19.15 5.86
C ARG A 116 5.95 -19.88 5.18
N LYS A 117 6.79 -19.15 4.45
CA LYS A 117 7.98 -19.71 3.77
C LYS A 117 9.11 -20.03 4.75
N LYS A 118 9.32 -19.19 5.77
CA LYS A 118 10.35 -19.40 6.80
C LYS A 118 10.01 -20.59 7.71
N GLN A 119 8.73 -20.84 7.97
CA GLN A 119 8.27 -21.95 8.79
C GLN A 119 8.48 -23.31 8.11
N ARG A 120 8.31 -23.41 6.78
CA ARG A 120 8.54 -24.66 6.02
C ARG A 120 10.01 -25.05 5.90
N SER A 121 10.94 -24.09 5.93
CA SER A 121 12.39 -24.38 5.90
C SER A 121 12.97 -24.76 7.26
N GLY A 122 12.21 -24.61 8.35
CA GLY A 122 12.65 -24.95 9.72
C GLY A 122 12.26 -26.34 10.20
N VAL A 123 11.50 -27.11 9.42
CA VAL A 123 10.97 -28.45 9.80
C VAL A 123 11.85 -29.59 9.26
N GLY A 124 12.97 -29.29 8.58
CA GLY A 124 13.85 -30.30 7.96
C GLY A 124 15.15 -30.61 8.69
N PHE A 125 15.29 -30.29 9.99
CA PHE A 125 16.53 -30.49 10.75
C PHE A 125 16.38 -31.44 11.96
N LEU A 126 15.37 -32.30 11.94
CA LEU A 126 15.18 -33.35 12.95
C LEU A 126 14.74 -34.65 12.29
N GLU A 127 15.54 -35.19 11.36
CA GLU A 127 15.61 -36.63 11.06
C GLU A 127 17.05 -36.99 10.68
#